data_AF-A0A3D3AIK3-F1
#
_entry.id   AF-A0A3D3AIK3-F1
#
_cell.length_a   1.000
_cell.length_b   1.000
_cell.length_c   1.000
_cell.angle_alpha   90.00
_cell.angle_beta   90.00
_cell.angle_gamma   90.00
#
_symmetry.space_group_name_H-M   'P 1'
#
loop_
_entity.id
_entity.type
_entity.pdbx_description
1 polymer ?
#
loop_
_entity_poly.entity_id
_entity_poly.type
_entity_poly.pdbx_seq_one_letter_code
_entity_poly.pdbx_strand_id
1 'polypeptide(L)'
;MDYFINVANLSDLEKRGSWDDAKKLLYELWLSNKDDAELAIRLGTECWYVLVEWELIENDNLCYESFNNTLREVTNYGLKRFKEDNKFLSIFGYMITTFPFLFGEDESYEELGKSMLKNAYIKNPTNLITKTLYLGSTSNIQEYILAIRETVEKYDLNQLFKDSTAIEVYFKEVIFNIKNIVKLE
;
A
#
# COMPACT_ATOMS: atom_id res chain seq x y z
N MET A 1 9.55 12.68 7.99
CA MET A 1 9.04 12.71 6.61
C MET A 1 7.92 11.70 6.58
N ASP A 2 6.76 12.09 6.06
CA ASP A 2 5.56 11.24 6.06
C ASP A 2 5.75 10.10 5.06
N TYR A 3 5.20 8.92 5.36
CA TYR A 3 5.33 7.77 4.46
C TYR A 3 4.38 7.82 3.28
N PHE A 4 3.30 8.56 3.32
CA PHE A 4 2.51 8.89 2.14
C PHE A 4 2.51 10.40 1.96
N ILE A 5 2.46 10.86 0.71
CA ILE A 5 2.27 12.28 0.45
C ILE A 5 0.92 12.74 1.00
N ASN A 6 0.92 13.92 1.61
CA ASN A 6 -0.31 14.54 2.08
C ASN A 6 -1.08 15.13 0.90
N VAL A 7 -2.33 14.72 0.74
CA VAL A 7 -3.25 15.27 -0.25
C VAL A 7 -4.34 16.04 0.48
N ALA A 8 -4.45 17.34 0.18
CA ALA A 8 -5.43 18.20 0.81
C ALA A 8 -6.86 17.65 0.59
N ASN A 9 -7.70 17.74 1.63
CA ASN A 9 -9.09 17.26 1.68
C ASN A 9 -9.30 15.75 1.59
N LEU A 10 -8.28 14.93 1.31
CA LEU A 10 -8.45 13.49 1.18
C LEU A 10 -8.99 12.84 2.47
N SER A 11 -8.36 13.14 3.61
CA SER A 11 -8.82 12.79 4.97
C SER A 11 -10.31 13.01 5.19
N ASP A 12 -10.80 14.17 4.73
CA ASP A 12 -12.16 14.61 5.03
C ASP A 12 -13.19 13.91 4.14
N LEU A 13 -12.80 13.54 2.91
CA LEU A 13 -13.60 12.72 2.02
C LEU A 13 -13.73 11.29 2.56
N GLU A 14 -12.61 10.68 2.93
CA GLU A 14 -12.56 9.31 3.49
C GLU A 14 -13.41 9.20 4.77
N LYS A 15 -13.29 10.16 5.71
CA LYS A 15 -14.07 10.20 6.96
C LYS A 15 -15.58 10.32 6.75
N ARG A 16 -16.03 10.82 5.59
CA ARG A 16 -17.44 10.93 5.23
C ARG A 16 -17.91 9.77 4.35
N GLY A 17 -17.07 8.77 4.12
CA GLY A 17 -17.34 7.66 3.19
C GLY A 17 -17.44 8.10 1.73
N SER A 18 -16.94 9.30 1.38
CA SER A 18 -16.98 9.84 0.02
C SER A 18 -15.85 9.27 -0.84
N TRP A 19 -15.79 7.94 -0.93
CA TRP A 19 -14.69 7.19 -1.56
C TRP A 19 -14.57 7.46 -3.06
N ASP A 20 -15.69 7.64 -3.77
CA ASP A 20 -15.66 7.99 -5.20
C ASP A 20 -15.06 9.39 -5.44
N ASP A 21 -15.36 10.35 -4.56
CA ASP A 21 -14.78 11.69 -4.62
C ASP A 21 -13.28 11.66 -4.24
N ALA A 22 -12.89 10.83 -3.26
CA ALA A 22 -11.49 10.61 -2.89
C ALA A 22 -10.69 10.02 -4.06
N LYS A 23 -11.20 8.97 -4.69
CA LYS A 23 -10.63 8.39 -5.92
C LYS A 23 -10.54 9.44 -7.03
N LYS A 24 -11.62 10.20 -7.28
CA LYS A 24 -11.65 11.22 -8.34
C LYS A 24 -10.60 12.30 -8.12
N LEU A 25 -10.48 12.82 -6.89
CA LEU A 25 -9.46 13.78 -6.49
C LEU A 25 -8.05 13.25 -6.79
N LEU A 26 -7.74 12.02 -6.37
CA LEU A 26 -6.44 11.40 -6.58
C LEU A 26 -6.17 11.10 -8.06
N TYR A 27 -7.20 10.69 -8.80
CA TYR A 27 -7.10 10.42 -10.23
C TYR A 27 -6.78 11.70 -11.01
N GLU A 28 -7.47 12.80 -10.72
CA GLU A 28 -7.20 14.11 -11.34
C GLU A 28 -5.77 14.61 -11.04
N LEU A 29 -5.30 14.46 -9.80
CA LEU A 29 -3.92 14.79 -9.42
C LEU A 29 -2.92 13.93 -10.19
N TRP A 30 -3.12 12.61 -10.24
CA TRP A 30 -2.26 11.71 -10.99
C TRP A 30 -2.27 12.02 -12.50
N LEU A 31 -3.43 12.33 -13.10
CA LEU A 31 -3.50 12.76 -14.50
C LEU A 31 -2.68 14.04 -14.76
N SER A 32 -2.65 14.97 -13.80
CA SER A 32 -1.90 16.21 -13.93
C SER A 32 -0.37 16.00 -13.93
N ASN A 33 0.10 14.92 -13.32
CA ASN A 33 1.51 14.53 -13.30
C ASN A 33 1.69 13.00 -13.24
N LYS A 34 1.46 12.33 -14.37
CA LYS A 34 1.50 10.85 -14.43
C LYS A 34 2.85 10.24 -14.10
N ASP A 35 3.94 11.01 -14.23
CA ASP A 35 5.30 10.58 -13.95
C ASP A 35 5.69 10.70 -12.46
N ASP A 36 4.76 11.15 -11.59
CA ASP A 36 4.95 11.15 -10.15
C ASP A 36 4.55 9.81 -9.53
N ALA A 37 5.54 9.06 -9.06
CA ALA A 37 5.33 7.77 -8.42
C ALA A 37 4.51 7.88 -7.13
N GLU A 38 4.64 8.97 -6.37
CA GLU A 38 3.89 9.16 -5.11
C GLU A 38 2.39 9.32 -5.37
N LEU A 39 2.02 10.04 -6.43
CA LEU A 39 0.61 10.16 -6.83
C LEU A 39 0.04 8.82 -7.33
N ALA A 40 0.83 8.05 -8.08
CA ALA A 40 0.43 6.72 -8.52
C ALA A 40 0.26 5.75 -7.34
N ILE A 41 1.19 5.79 -6.37
CA ILE A 41 1.08 5.03 -5.12
C ILE A 41 -0.19 5.43 -4.37
N ARG A 42 -0.42 6.73 -4.19
CA ARG A 42 -1.56 7.23 -3.44
C ARG A 42 -2.89 6.81 -4.06
N LEU A 43 -3.05 6.97 -5.36
CA LEU A 43 -4.24 6.52 -6.09
C LEU A 43 -4.41 5.00 -6.04
N GLY A 44 -3.33 4.24 -6.28
CA GLY A 44 -3.37 2.78 -6.28
C GLY A 44 -3.77 2.22 -4.92
N THR A 45 -3.19 2.76 -3.84
CA THR A 45 -3.54 2.32 -2.49
C THR A 45 -4.95 2.69 -2.08
N GLU A 46 -5.47 3.84 -2.54
CA GLU A 46 -6.87 4.23 -2.29
C GLU A 46 -7.83 3.21 -2.89
N CYS A 47 -7.64 2.89 -4.18
CA CYS A 47 -8.49 1.93 -4.86
C CYS A 47 -8.35 0.53 -4.26
N TRP A 48 -7.12 0.10 -3.95
CA TRP A 48 -6.88 -1.19 -3.32
C TRP A 48 -7.55 -1.30 -1.95
N TYR A 49 -7.44 -0.27 -1.09
CA TYR A 49 -8.07 -0.27 0.23
C TYR A 49 -9.59 -0.45 0.13
N VAL A 50 -10.25 0.36 -0.72
CA VAL A 50 -11.70 0.26 -0.95
C VAL A 50 -12.12 -1.12 -1.45
N LEU A 51 -11.34 -1.75 -2.33
CA LEU A 51 -11.64 -3.08 -2.88
C LEU A 51 -11.43 -4.20 -1.85
N VAL A 52 -10.40 -4.09 -1.00
CA VAL A 52 -10.11 -5.06 0.06
C VAL A 52 -11.14 -4.98 1.18
N GLU A 53 -11.48 -3.77 1.59
CA GLU A 53 -12.40 -3.50 2.70
C GLU A 53 -13.86 -3.36 2.22
N TRP A 54 -14.18 -3.82 1.00
CA TRP A 54 -15.46 -3.58 0.35
C TRP A 54 -16.67 -3.94 1.21
N GLU A 55 -16.60 -5.06 1.93
CA GLU A 55 -17.67 -5.56 2.81
C GLU A 55 -17.68 -4.89 4.20
N LEU A 56 -16.67 -4.08 4.51
CA LEU A 56 -16.47 -3.43 5.81
C LEU A 56 -16.74 -1.92 5.77
N ILE A 57 -16.69 -1.31 4.58
CA ILE A 57 -17.07 0.08 4.35
C ILE A 57 -18.52 0.21 3.89
N GLU A 58 -19.11 1.39 4.08
CA GLU A 58 -20.41 1.72 3.47
C GLU A 58 -20.24 1.87 1.94
N ASN A 59 -20.88 0.96 1.19
CA ASN A 59 -20.63 0.79 -0.24
C ASN A 59 -21.89 0.91 -1.13
N ASP A 60 -23.05 1.24 -0.56
CA ASP A 60 -24.36 1.26 -1.25
C ASP A 60 -24.38 2.09 -2.55
N ASN A 61 -23.53 3.13 -2.62
CA ASN A 61 -23.43 4.04 -3.76
C ASN A 61 -22.12 3.93 -4.53
N LEU A 62 -21.25 2.98 -4.18
CA LEU A 62 -19.94 2.81 -4.80
C LEU A 62 -20.00 1.82 -5.96
N CYS A 63 -19.16 2.02 -6.97
CA CYS A 63 -19.02 1.08 -8.09
C CYS A 63 -17.71 0.28 -7.97
N TYR A 64 -17.80 -0.98 -7.52
CA TYR A 64 -16.63 -1.87 -7.38
C TYR A 64 -15.76 -1.89 -8.64
N GLU A 65 -16.40 -2.07 -9.80
CA GLU A 65 -15.72 -2.16 -11.09
C GLU A 65 -15.01 -0.85 -11.47
N SER A 66 -15.49 0.30 -11.00
CA SER A 66 -14.81 1.59 -11.22
C SER A 66 -13.49 1.67 -10.43
N PHE A 67 -13.47 1.22 -9.18
CA PHE A 67 -12.25 1.15 -8.39
C PHE A 67 -11.28 0.11 -8.94
N ASN A 68 -11.79 -1.07 -9.31
CA ASN A 68 -11.00 -2.14 -9.90
C ASN A 68 -10.32 -1.70 -11.21
N ASN A 69 -11.06 -1.05 -12.11
CA ASN A 69 -10.49 -0.52 -13.35
C ASN A 69 -9.43 0.55 -13.10
N THR A 70 -9.64 1.44 -12.13
CA THR A 70 -8.66 2.46 -11.76
C THR A 70 -7.39 1.83 -11.19
N LEU A 71 -7.52 0.84 -10.30
CA LEU A 71 -6.40 0.09 -9.73
C LEU A 71 -5.58 -0.60 -10.84
N ARG A 72 -6.26 -1.27 -11.78
CA ARG A 72 -5.61 -1.92 -12.92
C ARG A 72 -4.91 -0.92 -13.83
N GLU A 73 -5.51 0.24 -14.11
CA GLU A 73 -4.88 1.28 -14.92
C GLU A 73 -3.57 1.78 -14.28
N VAL A 74 -3.63 2.21 -13.02
CA VAL A 74 -2.47 2.78 -12.32
C VAL A 74 -1.37 1.73 -12.12
N THR A 75 -1.74 0.47 -11.86
CA THR A 75 -0.78 -0.65 -11.78
C THR A 75 -0.08 -0.86 -13.11
N ASN A 76 -0.83 -1.00 -14.21
CA ASN A 76 -0.28 -1.24 -15.54
C ASN A 76 0.63 -0.10 -16.01
N TYR A 77 0.27 1.13 -15.68
CA TYR A 77 1.12 2.30 -15.95
C TYR A 77 2.40 2.25 -15.10
N GLY A 78 2.26 2.05 -13.79
CA GLY A 78 3.37 2.08 -12.85
C GLY A 78 4.38 0.95 -13.06
N LEU A 79 3.94 -0.27 -13.41
CA LEU A 79 4.84 -1.37 -13.75
C LEU A 79 5.75 -1.05 -14.94
N LYS A 80 5.28 -0.23 -15.89
CA LYS A 80 6.07 0.21 -17.05
C LYS A 80 6.98 1.39 -16.70
N ARG A 81 6.51 2.32 -15.86
CA ARG A 81 7.17 3.61 -15.63
C ARG A 81 8.08 3.65 -14.41
N PHE A 82 7.71 2.97 -13.33
CA PHE A 82 8.29 3.07 -11.98
C PHE A 82 9.02 1.80 -11.52
N LYS A 83 9.49 0.98 -12.47
CA LYS A 83 10.24 -0.26 -12.19
C LYS A 83 11.53 -0.06 -11.36
N GLU A 84 12.03 1.17 -11.29
CA GLU A 84 13.20 1.55 -10.49
C GLU A 84 12.86 2.29 -9.19
N ASP A 85 11.58 2.67 -8.99
CA ASP A 85 11.16 3.38 -7.79
C ASP A 85 10.96 2.38 -6.63
N ASN A 86 11.78 2.51 -5.59
CA ASN A 86 11.78 1.58 -4.46
C ASN A 86 10.46 1.56 -3.70
N LYS A 87 9.78 2.70 -3.58
CA LYS A 87 8.56 2.80 -2.80
C LYS A 87 7.39 2.21 -3.57
N PHE A 88 7.31 2.49 -4.87
CA PHE A 88 6.35 1.88 -5.77
C PHE A 88 6.49 0.35 -5.75
N LEU A 89 7.72 -0.16 -5.95
CA LEU A 89 8.00 -1.60 -5.88
C LEU A 89 7.59 -2.20 -4.52
N SER A 90 7.86 -1.50 -3.42
CA SER A 90 7.51 -1.96 -2.07
C SER A 90 6.00 -2.04 -1.86
N ILE A 91 5.28 -0.96 -2.18
CA ILE A 91 3.86 -0.85 -1.86
C ILE A 91 2.99 -1.65 -2.83
N PHE A 92 3.23 -1.55 -4.14
CA PHE A 92 2.52 -2.40 -5.10
C PHE A 92 2.92 -3.86 -4.96
N GLY A 93 4.19 -4.15 -4.66
CA GLY A 93 4.62 -5.52 -4.38
C GLY A 93 3.84 -6.14 -3.22
N TYR A 94 3.69 -5.39 -2.12
CA TYR A 94 2.86 -5.80 -0.98
C TYR A 94 1.39 -6.02 -1.39
N MET A 95 0.75 -5.01 -2.01
CA MET A 95 -0.66 -5.09 -2.40
C MET A 95 -0.95 -6.28 -3.32
N ILE A 96 -0.07 -6.52 -4.31
CA ILE A 96 -0.18 -7.62 -5.27
C ILE A 96 0.05 -8.97 -4.59
N THR A 97 1.01 -9.09 -3.68
CA THR A 97 1.22 -10.35 -2.94
C THR A 97 0.06 -10.68 -2.01
N THR A 98 -0.54 -9.68 -1.34
CA THR A 98 -1.61 -9.94 -0.36
C THR A 98 -2.97 -10.19 -1.03
N PHE A 99 -3.29 -9.51 -2.12
CA PHE A 99 -4.56 -9.69 -2.85
C PHE A 99 -4.33 -9.80 -4.37
N PRO A 100 -3.67 -10.87 -4.84
CA PRO A 100 -3.27 -11.01 -6.25
C PRO A 100 -4.47 -10.97 -7.23
N PHE A 101 -5.63 -11.49 -6.80
CA PHE A 101 -6.84 -11.55 -7.62
C PHE A 101 -7.38 -10.17 -8.06
N LEU A 102 -7.05 -9.09 -7.33
CA LEU A 102 -7.43 -7.72 -7.74
C LEU A 102 -6.64 -7.25 -8.97
N PHE A 103 -5.45 -7.82 -9.20
CA PHE A 103 -4.53 -7.41 -10.25
C PHE A 103 -4.58 -8.33 -11.48
N GLY A 104 -4.99 -9.58 -11.29
CA GLY A 104 -5.29 -10.51 -12.38
C GLY A 104 -5.70 -11.89 -11.87
N GLU A 105 -6.17 -12.74 -12.78
CA GLU A 105 -6.70 -14.07 -12.46
C GLU A 105 -5.63 -15.17 -12.41
N ASP A 106 -4.38 -14.84 -12.74
CA ASP A 106 -3.27 -15.78 -12.81
C ASP A 106 -2.42 -15.74 -11.52
N GLU A 107 -2.04 -16.92 -11.03
CA GLU A 107 -1.11 -17.12 -9.90
C GLU A 107 0.23 -16.39 -10.12
N SER A 108 0.56 -16.04 -11.37
CA SER A 108 1.74 -15.23 -11.71
C SER A 108 1.80 -13.85 -11.03
N TYR A 109 0.66 -13.28 -10.62
CA TYR A 109 0.65 -12.01 -9.90
C TYR A 109 1.24 -12.10 -8.49
N GLU A 110 0.97 -13.16 -7.73
CA GLU A 110 1.54 -13.29 -6.39
C GLU A 110 3.08 -13.31 -6.44
N GLU A 111 3.64 -14.08 -7.37
CA GLU A 111 5.09 -14.16 -7.61
C GLU A 111 5.66 -12.84 -8.17
N LEU A 112 4.91 -12.12 -9.00
CA LEU A 112 5.27 -10.76 -9.41
C LEU A 112 5.40 -9.84 -8.19
N GLY A 113 4.42 -9.84 -7.29
CA GLY A 113 4.44 -9.04 -6.06
C GLY A 113 5.65 -9.36 -5.18
N LYS A 114 5.94 -10.65 -4.97
CA LYS A 114 7.12 -11.11 -4.20
C LYS A 114 8.42 -10.66 -4.84
N SER A 115 8.51 -10.73 -6.18
CA SER A 115 9.67 -10.27 -6.94
C SER A 115 9.87 -8.76 -6.81
N MET A 116 8.78 -7.96 -6.85
CA MET A 116 8.83 -6.52 -6.63
C MET A 116 9.35 -6.16 -5.24
N LEU A 117 8.81 -6.82 -4.18
CA LEU A 117 9.27 -6.65 -2.81
C LEU A 117 10.76 -6.98 -2.65
N LYS A 118 11.18 -8.13 -3.18
CA LYS A 118 12.58 -8.56 -3.17
C LYS A 118 13.49 -7.53 -3.86
N ASN A 119 13.08 -7.03 -5.02
CA ASN A 119 13.84 -6.04 -5.77
C ASN A 119 13.96 -4.72 -5.00
N ALA A 120 12.88 -4.25 -4.38
CA ALA A 120 12.91 -3.05 -3.53
C ALA A 120 13.88 -3.23 -2.35
N TYR A 121 13.83 -4.38 -1.69
CA TYR A 121 14.73 -4.69 -0.57
C TYR A 121 16.21 -4.76 -0.99
N ILE A 122 16.53 -5.43 -2.11
CA ILE A 122 17.93 -5.51 -2.60
C ILE A 122 18.47 -4.11 -2.96
N LYS A 123 17.64 -3.25 -3.55
CA LYS A 123 18.04 -1.90 -3.95
C LYS A 123 18.20 -0.95 -2.77
N ASN A 124 17.39 -1.10 -1.72
CA ASN A 124 17.48 -0.29 -0.51
C ASN A 124 17.29 -1.13 0.76
N PRO A 125 18.30 -1.93 1.14
CA PRO A 125 18.18 -2.88 2.26
C PRO A 125 18.08 -2.19 3.62
N THR A 126 18.43 -0.90 3.69
CA THR A 126 18.34 -0.08 4.90
C THR A 126 16.94 0.49 5.15
N ASN A 127 16.02 0.42 4.19
CA ASN A 127 14.63 0.80 4.42
C ASN A 127 13.92 -0.32 5.19
N LEU A 128 13.68 -0.08 6.48
CA LEU A 128 13.13 -1.11 7.36
C LEU A 128 11.67 -1.44 7.04
N ILE A 129 10.89 -0.48 6.51
CA ILE A 129 9.52 -0.75 6.06
C ILE A 129 9.55 -1.74 4.91
N THR A 130 10.35 -1.47 3.87
CA THR A 130 10.54 -2.39 2.74
C THR A 130 11.04 -3.76 3.19
N LYS A 131 12.02 -3.81 4.10
CA LYS A 131 12.53 -5.06 4.69
C LYS A 131 11.42 -5.85 5.39
N THR A 132 10.61 -5.18 6.22
CA THR A 132 9.47 -5.79 6.90
C THR A 132 8.48 -6.36 5.90
N LEU A 133 8.05 -5.58 4.91
CA LEU A 133 7.09 -6.04 3.90
C LEU A 133 7.62 -7.24 3.09
N TYR A 134 8.90 -7.21 2.68
CA TYR A 134 9.52 -8.32 1.97
C TYR A 134 9.58 -9.58 2.81
N LEU A 135 10.09 -9.51 4.04
CA LEU A 135 10.20 -10.69 4.91
C LEU A 135 8.82 -11.26 5.25
N GLY A 136 7.80 -10.41 5.37
CA GLY A 136 6.40 -10.82 5.55
C GLY A 136 5.81 -11.61 4.38
N SER A 137 6.35 -11.42 3.17
CA SER A 137 5.99 -12.24 1.99
C SER A 137 6.75 -13.57 1.90
N THR A 138 7.70 -13.83 2.80
CA THR A 138 8.48 -15.07 2.83
C THR A 138 7.94 -16.04 3.88
N SER A 139 8.36 -17.30 3.82
CA SER A 139 8.04 -18.29 4.85
C SER A 139 8.91 -18.18 6.11
N ASN A 140 9.82 -17.20 6.22
CA ASN A 140 10.72 -17.06 7.36
C ASN A 140 10.13 -16.14 8.45
N ILE A 141 9.25 -16.71 9.28
CA ILE A 141 8.54 -15.98 10.34
C ILE A 141 9.49 -15.35 11.36
N GLN A 142 10.63 -16.00 11.68
CA GLN A 142 11.57 -15.48 12.68
C GLN A 142 12.25 -14.20 12.19
N GLU A 143 12.75 -14.19 10.95
CA GLU A 143 13.34 -12.98 10.36
C GLU A 143 12.30 -11.86 10.21
N TYR A 144 11.06 -12.21 9.87
CA TYR A 144 9.97 -11.25 9.79
C TYR A 144 9.69 -10.57 11.14
N ILE A 145 9.57 -11.34 12.23
CA ILE A 145 9.39 -10.82 13.59
C ILE A 145 10.55 -9.90 13.99
N LEU A 146 11.79 -10.30 13.72
CA LEU A 146 12.96 -9.48 14.01
C LEU A 146 12.97 -8.17 13.24
N ALA A 147 12.58 -8.19 11.96
CA ALA A 147 12.48 -6.98 11.16
C ALA A 147 11.41 -6.03 11.68
N ILE A 148 10.27 -6.55 12.15
CA ILE A 148 9.22 -5.73 12.76
C ILE A 148 9.71 -5.07 14.05
N ARG A 149 10.36 -5.84 14.94
CA ARG A 149 10.99 -5.31 16.17
C ARG A 149 11.98 -4.20 15.84
N GLU A 150 12.83 -4.41 14.85
CA GLU A 150 13.80 -3.41 14.41
C GLU A 150 13.10 -2.14 13.86
N THR A 151 12.09 -2.31 13.00
CA THR A 151 11.31 -1.21 12.41
C THR A 151 10.66 -0.34 13.48
N VAL A 152 10.02 -0.97 14.47
CA VAL A 152 9.28 -0.25 15.51
C VAL A 152 10.16 0.34 16.62
N GLU A 153 11.39 -0.15 16.78
CA GLU A 153 12.39 0.43 17.67
C GLU A 153 13.06 1.67 17.04
N LYS A 154 13.28 1.63 15.72
CA LYS A 154 13.99 2.69 14.99
C LYS A 154 13.09 3.79 14.45
N TYR A 155 11.81 3.53 14.20
CA TYR A 155 10.88 4.52 13.68
C TYR A 155 9.77 4.86 14.68
N ASP A 156 9.51 6.16 14.81
CA ASP A 156 8.23 6.62 15.35
C ASP A 156 7.15 6.49 14.27
N LEU A 157 6.41 5.38 14.34
CA LEU A 157 5.36 5.08 13.38
C LEU A 157 4.20 6.09 13.44
N ASN A 158 4.00 6.82 14.54
CA ASN A 158 3.01 7.90 14.61
C ASN A 158 3.46 9.15 13.84
N GLN A 159 4.77 9.36 13.77
CA GLN A 159 5.34 10.41 12.92
C GLN A 159 5.34 10.01 11.45
N LEU A 160 5.51 8.71 11.17
CA LEU A 160 5.58 8.16 9.82
C LEU A 160 4.21 8.03 9.16
N PHE A 161 3.20 7.58 9.92
CA PHE A 161 1.81 7.44 9.52
C PHE A 161 0.94 8.29 10.46
N LYS A 162 0.37 9.37 9.93
CA LYS A 162 -0.34 10.38 10.73
C LYS A 162 -1.79 10.00 11.06
N ASP A 163 -2.21 8.79 10.68
CA ASP A 163 -3.59 8.30 10.83
C ASP A 163 -4.63 9.27 10.26
N SER A 164 -4.24 10.05 9.25
CA SER A 164 -5.13 11.03 8.63
C SER A 164 -6.00 10.37 7.58
N THR A 165 -5.53 9.26 7.04
CA THR A 165 -6.20 8.51 5.97
C THR A 165 -6.23 7.00 6.26
N ALA A 166 -7.19 6.30 5.68
CA ALA A 166 -7.47 4.90 5.95
C ALA A 166 -6.28 4.00 5.60
N ILE A 167 -5.56 4.31 4.52
CA ILE A 167 -4.36 3.56 4.15
C ILE A 167 -3.19 3.76 5.13
N GLU A 168 -3.06 4.95 5.73
CA GLU A 168 -2.05 5.20 6.76
C GLU A 168 -2.35 4.37 8.00
N VAL A 169 -3.61 4.34 8.42
CA VAL A 169 -4.09 3.49 9.51
C VAL A 169 -3.81 2.02 9.18
N TYR A 170 -4.18 1.57 7.98
CA TYR A 170 -3.96 0.19 7.53
C TYR A 170 -2.48 -0.23 7.60
N PHE A 171 -1.57 0.51 6.95
CA PHE A 171 -0.15 0.15 6.96
C PHE A 171 0.48 0.26 8.34
N LYS A 172 0.05 1.24 9.12
CA LYS A 172 0.45 1.35 10.51
C LYS A 172 0.02 0.10 11.28
N GLU A 173 -1.21 -0.34 11.15
CA GLU A 173 -1.72 -1.58 11.79
C GLU A 173 -1.01 -2.83 11.30
N VAL A 174 -0.73 -2.98 10.00
CA VAL A 174 0.06 -4.10 9.48
C VAL A 174 1.41 -4.20 10.19
N ILE A 175 2.05 -3.06 10.46
CA ILE A 175 3.34 -3.00 11.16
C ILE A 175 3.16 -3.12 12.69
N PHE A 176 2.09 -2.53 13.26
CA PHE A 176 1.82 -2.50 14.70
C PHE A 176 1.18 -3.76 15.25
N ASN A 177 0.16 -4.34 14.61
CA ASN A 177 -0.59 -5.49 15.14
C ASN A 177 0.31 -6.73 15.29
N ILE A 178 1.43 -6.78 14.57
CA ILE A 178 2.41 -7.84 14.77
C ILE A 178 3.25 -7.63 16.04
N LYS A 179 3.35 -6.42 16.61
CA LYS A 179 3.85 -6.24 17.99
C LYS A 179 3.04 -7.04 19.01
N ASN A 180 1.73 -7.20 18.80
CA ASN A 180 0.87 -7.91 19.73
C ASN A 180 1.03 -9.43 19.63
N ILE A 181 1.36 -9.95 18.45
CA ILE A 181 1.77 -11.36 18.26
C ILE A 181 3.07 -11.65 19.04
N VAL A 182 3.96 -10.67 19.10
CA VAL A 182 5.30 -10.78 19.68
C VAL A 182 5.34 -10.61 21.21
N LYS A 183 4.25 -10.11 21.83
CA LYS A 183 4.10 -10.05 23.30
C LYS A 183 3.60 -11.36 23.92
N LEU A 184 3.33 -12.38 23.11
CA LEU A 184 2.83 -13.69 23.56
C LEU A 184 3.95 -14.73 23.77
N GLU A 185 5.22 -14.31 23.70
CA GLU A 185 6.40 -15.06 24.15
C GLU A 185 7.04 -14.38 25.36
#